data_AF-A0A8T7E5T0-F1
#
_entry.id   AF-A0A8T7E5T0-F1
#
_cell.length_a   1.000
_cell.length_b   1.000
_cell.length_c   1.000
_cell.angle_alpha   90.00
_cell.angle_beta   90.00
_cell.angle_gamma   90.00
#
_symmetry.space_group_name_H-M   'P 1'
#
loop_
_entity.id
_entity.type
_entity.pdbx_description
1 polymer ?
#
loop_
_entity_poly.entity_id
_entity_poly.type
_entity_poly.pdbx_seq_one_letter_code
_entity_poly.pdbx_strand_id
1 'polypeptide(L)'
;MSQLNSEDRAQLREFLSERFSLDEMKTLCFDLGLDYEEFPHATKSEFSRELIVYFQRHNKLGCLVAEMIKARPDPWLTQLLAQVSSCRPNEKVQIVLSNDKIKSRPDLKQKLAELLGISADEVMILATAPGSVKVLVGVPPREADKLAVLSLPYQLHEYEIVSVTPYVKLPTGAQQGWRTAVTRTTLVTTTAATTGGGLPLVVKILIGLLILAGMMAAGVLIVGNRQPELTVYNQCPNPLPIPAPDAIKSVLSLPEAIPPGGSMNVPVLVGAYELFVSPDGVMVLVLPRSIPGVGLREVQLGQMDRGTAVTLNGRPLTPPQRFQIESGQNYELVICAP
;
A
#
# COMPACT_ATOMS: atom_id res chain seq x y z
N MET A 1 -4.26 19.67 31.65
CA MET A 1 -4.55 18.44 30.87
C MET A 1 -6.03 18.16 31.02
N SER A 2 -6.81 18.18 29.93
CA SER A 2 -8.25 17.87 30.01
C SER A 2 -8.42 16.36 30.15
N GLN A 3 -8.51 15.86 31.38
CA GLN A 3 -8.84 14.46 31.64
C GLN A 3 -10.35 14.27 31.43
N LEU A 4 -10.73 13.28 30.63
CA LEU A 4 -12.12 12.81 30.64
C LEU A 4 -12.42 12.17 31.99
N ASN A 5 -13.62 12.41 32.52
CA ASN A 5 -14.11 11.61 33.63
C ASN A 5 -14.31 10.15 33.16
N SER A 6 -14.50 9.23 34.11
CA SER A 6 -14.64 7.81 33.80
C SER A 6 -15.89 7.48 32.98
N GLU A 7 -16.94 8.27 33.13
CA GLU A 7 -18.23 8.08 32.45
C GLU A 7 -18.12 8.43 30.96
N ASP A 8 -17.62 9.62 30.63
CA ASP A 8 -17.38 10.05 29.24
C ASP A 8 -16.42 9.10 28.51
N ARG A 9 -15.41 8.59 29.23
CA ARG A 9 -14.48 7.61 28.66
C ARG A 9 -15.18 6.28 28.34
N ALA A 10 -16.11 5.84 29.18
CA ALA A 10 -16.88 4.62 28.94
C ALA A 10 -17.82 4.81 27.75
N GLN A 11 -18.54 5.93 27.70
CA GLN A 11 -19.43 6.31 26.61
C GLN A 11 -18.66 6.45 25.28
N LEU A 12 -17.48 7.06 25.27
CA LEU A 12 -16.66 7.20 24.07
C LEU A 12 -16.19 5.85 23.51
N ARG A 13 -15.81 4.94 24.41
CA ARG A 13 -15.42 3.58 24.02
C ARG A 13 -16.60 2.80 23.45
N GLU A 14 -17.77 2.89 24.08
CA GLU A 14 -19.02 2.27 23.62
C GLU A 14 -19.40 2.82 22.25
N PHE A 15 -19.37 4.15 22.08
CA PHE A 15 -19.64 4.80 20.80
C PHE A 15 -18.73 4.29 19.68
N LEU A 16 -17.42 4.25 19.89
CA LEU A 16 -16.48 3.67 18.92
C LEU A 16 -16.80 2.21 18.63
N SER A 17 -17.00 1.40 19.67
CA SER A 17 -17.23 -0.04 19.56
C SER A 17 -18.56 -0.40 18.92
N GLU A 18 -19.60 0.41 19.06
CA GLU A 18 -20.91 0.10 18.49
C GLU A 18 -21.13 0.73 17.13
N ARG A 19 -20.61 1.96 16.93
CA ARG A 19 -20.90 2.75 15.75
C ARG A 19 -19.88 2.57 14.63
N PHE A 20 -18.64 2.17 14.92
CA PHE A 20 -17.64 1.96 13.88
C PHE A 20 -17.41 0.47 13.65
N SER A 21 -17.34 0.07 12.39
CA SER A 21 -16.72 -1.18 11.97
C SER A 21 -15.19 -1.10 12.08
N LEU A 22 -14.51 -2.25 11.98
CA LEU A 22 -13.04 -2.27 12.06
C LEU A 22 -12.39 -1.50 10.89
N ASP A 23 -12.95 -1.62 9.69
CA ASP A 23 -12.44 -0.91 8.50
C ASP A 23 -12.63 0.61 8.62
N GLU A 24 -13.74 1.05 9.23
CA GLU A 24 -13.95 2.45 9.53
C GLU A 24 -13.00 2.96 10.61
N MET A 25 -12.62 2.12 11.59
CA MET A 25 -11.59 2.47 12.58
C MET A 25 -10.20 2.59 11.95
N LYS A 26 -9.84 1.72 11.00
CA LYS A 26 -8.61 1.87 10.20
C LYS A 26 -8.61 3.19 9.41
N THR A 27 -9.75 3.51 8.81
CA THR A 27 -9.95 4.77 8.07
C THR A 27 -9.82 5.98 9.00
N LEU A 28 -10.42 5.92 10.19
CA LEU A 28 -10.31 6.95 11.23
C LEU A 28 -8.84 7.15 11.66
N CYS A 29 -8.09 6.07 11.87
CA CYS A 29 -6.66 6.15 12.21
C CYS A 29 -5.85 6.80 11.09
N PHE A 30 -6.11 6.44 9.83
CA PHE A 30 -5.50 7.08 8.69
C PHE A 30 -5.79 8.59 8.64
N ASP A 31 -7.05 8.99 8.89
CA ASP A 31 -7.45 10.40 8.91
C ASP A 31 -6.75 11.17 10.03
N LEU A 32 -6.56 10.53 11.18
CA LEU A 32 -5.79 11.05 12.33
C LEU A 32 -4.27 11.04 12.13
N GLY A 33 -3.77 10.38 11.09
CA GLY A 33 -2.34 10.24 10.80
C GLY A 33 -1.64 9.27 11.77
N LEU A 34 -2.30 8.15 12.08
CA LEU A 34 -1.82 7.07 12.93
C LEU A 34 -1.72 5.75 12.16
N ASP A 35 -0.71 4.94 12.49
CA ASP A 35 -0.65 3.56 12.02
C ASP A 35 -1.53 2.68 12.92
N TYR A 36 -2.50 2.00 12.31
CA TYR A 36 -3.42 1.12 13.00
C TYR A 36 -2.70 -0.06 13.67
N GLU A 37 -1.60 -0.53 13.09
CA GLU A 37 -0.86 -1.71 13.56
C GLU A 37 0.00 -1.42 14.81
N GLU A 38 0.22 -0.15 15.17
CA GLU A 38 0.95 0.23 16.39
C GLU A 38 0.12 -0.01 17.68
N PHE A 39 -1.18 -0.26 17.56
CA PHE A 39 -2.06 -0.47 18.71
C PHE A 39 -2.21 -1.97 19.03
N PRO A 40 -1.87 -2.44 20.24
CA PRO A 40 -2.09 -3.83 20.62
C PRO A 40 -3.58 -4.09 20.87
N HIS A 41 -4.21 -4.95 20.07
CA HIS A 41 -5.63 -5.28 20.22
C HIS A 41 -5.96 -6.67 19.68
N ALA A 42 -6.87 -7.40 20.33
CA ALA A 42 -7.49 -8.61 19.80
C ALA A 42 -8.96 -8.38 19.44
N THR A 43 -9.60 -7.38 20.06
CA THR A 43 -11.00 -7.03 19.82
C THR A 43 -11.19 -5.54 19.50
N LYS A 44 -12.33 -5.21 18.90
CA LYS A 44 -12.70 -3.82 18.60
C LYS A 44 -12.83 -2.94 19.85
N SER A 45 -13.28 -3.52 20.96
CA SER A 45 -13.40 -2.81 22.25
C SER A 45 -12.03 -2.51 22.86
N GLU A 46 -11.09 -3.45 22.77
CA GLU A 46 -9.69 -3.23 23.18
C GLU A 46 -9.03 -2.16 22.31
N PHE A 47 -9.20 -2.22 20.99
CA PHE A 47 -8.70 -1.19 20.08
C PHE A 47 -9.24 0.19 20.42
N SER A 48 -10.56 0.30 20.63
CA SER A 48 -11.21 1.56 21.05
C SER A 48 -10.62 2.10 22.35
N ARG A 49 -10.33 1.23 23.32
CA ARG A 49 -9.68 1.61 24.59
C ARG A 49 -8.26 2.12 24.35
N GLU A 50 -7.42 1.39 23.61
CA GLU A 50 -6.03 1.79 23.35
C GLU A 50 -5.96 3.10 22.57
N LEU A 51 -6.84 3.29 21.59
CA LEU A 51 -6.93 4.54 20.82
C LEU A 51 -7.26 5.74 21.72
N ILE A 52 -8.26 5.62 22.61
CA ILE A 52 -8.61 6.68 23.56
C ILE A 52 -7.43 6.97 24.50
N VAL A 53 -6.80 5.93 25.07
CA VAL A 53 -5.65 6.07 25.98
C VAL A 53 -4.49 6.80 25.28
N TYR A 54 -4.20 6.44 24.04
CA TYR A 54 -3.17 7.10 23.23
C TYR A 54 -3.44 8.60 23.09
N PHE A 55 -4.65 8.98 22.69
CA PHE A 55 -5.01 10.40 22.53
C PHE A 55 -5.05 11.18 23.86
N GLN A 56 -5.41 10.52 24.96
CA GLN A 56 -5.35 11.12 26.30
C GLN A 56 -3.91 11.38 26.74
N ARG A 57 -3.00 10.42 26.55
CA ARG A 57 -1.57 10.56 26.91
C ARG A 57 -0.90 11.71 26.16
N HIS A 58 -1.28 11.93 24.91
CA HIS A 58 -0.74 12.99 24.06
C HIS A 58 -1.50 14.32 24.16
N ASN A 59 -2.52 14.42 25.02
CA ASN A 59 -3.41 15.59 25.12
C ASN A 59 -4.02 16.00 23.75
N LYS A 60 -4.28 15.01 22.89
CA LYS A 60 -4.83 15.18 21.54
C LYS A 60 -6.27 14.66 21.40
N LEU A 61 -6.97 14.45 22.52
CA LEU A 61 -8.31 13.86 22.52
C LEU A 61 -9.35 14.62 21.67
N GLY A 62 -9.26 15.95 21.59
CA GLY A 62 -10.12 16.72 20.70
C GLY A 62 -9.94 16.38 19.22
N CYS A 63 -8.78 15.87 18.80
CA CYS A 63 -8.57 15.40 17.42
C CYS A 63 -9.43 14.18 17.13
N LEU A 64 -9.40 13.19 18.04
CA LEU A 64 -10.20 11.97 17.91
C LEU A 64 -11.70 12.32 17.84
N VAL A 65 -12.20 13.13 18.77
CA VAL A 65 -13.61 13.52 18.81
C VAL A 65 -14.01 14.32 17.56
N ALA A 66 -13.16 15.25 17.11
CA ALA A 66 -13.44 16.03 15.90
C ALA A 66 -13.51 15.16 14.64
N GLU A 67 -12.61 14.20 14.46
CA GLU A 67 -12.67 13.27 13.32
C GLU A 67 -13.85 12.31 13.43
N MET A 68 -14.23 11.88 14.64
CA MET A 68 -15.44 11.08 14.85
C MET A 68 -16.71 11.84 14.47
N ILE A 69 -16.84 13.13 14.81
CA ILE A 69 -17.99 13.97 14.43
C ILE A 69 -18.07 14.12 12.91
N LYS A 70 -16.93 14.32 12.22
CA LYS A 70 -16.89 14.40 10.75
C LYS A 70 -17.38 13.11 10.11
N ALA A 71 -16.96 11.96 10.64
CA ALA A 71 -17.35 10.65 10.12
C ALA A 71 -18.82 10.34 10.44
N ARG A 72 -19.28 10.65 11.66
CA ARG A 72 -20.61 10.34 12.18
C ARG A 72 -21.08 11.45 13.13
N PRO A 73 -21.82 12.45 12.63
CA PRO A 73 -22.31 13.54 13.46
C PRO A 73 -23.21 13.02 14.58
N ASP A 74 -22.88 13.38 15.82
CA ASP A 74 -23.66 13.01 17.01
C ASP A 74 -23.70 14.21 17.99
N PRO A 75 -24.88 14.53 18.57
CA PRO A 75 -25.01 15.64 19.50
C PRO A 75 -24.14 15.51 20.75
N TRP A 76 -24.02 14.29 21.31
CA TRP A 76 -23.21 14.04 22.49
C TRP A 76 -21.72 14.23 22.18
N LEU A 77 -21.23 13.75 21.03
CA LEU A 77 -19.84 14.02 20.61
C LEU A 77 -19.57 15.53 20.47
N THR A 78 -20.53 16.28 19.96
CA THR A 78 -20.42 17.74 19.81
C THR A 78 -20.30 18.43 21.17
N GLN A 79 -21.09 18.00 22.15
CA GLN A 79 -20.98 18.47 23.53
C GLN A 79 -19.66 18.05 24.18
N LEU A 80 -19.18 16.84 23.91
CA LEU A 80 -17.89 16.35 24.38
C LEU A 80 -16.73 17.16 23.79
N LEU A 81 -16.81 17.53 22.50
CA LEU A 81 -15.79 18.35 21.83
C LEU A 81 -15.62 19.71 22.52
N ALA A 82 -16.71 20.29 23.03
CA ALA A 82 -16.66 21.56 23.77
C ALA A 82 -15.94 21.46 25.14
N GLN A 83 -15.79 20.24 25.68
CA GLN A 83 -15.14 19.99 26.97
C GLN A 83 -13.65 19.62 26.83
N VAL A 84 -13.23 19.17 25.65
CA VAL A 84 -11.85 18.75 25.39
C VAL A 84 -11.08 19.85 24.65
N SER A 85 -9.75 19.82 24.80
CA SER A 85 -8.89 20.80 24.11
C SER A 85 -9.00 20.64 22.60
N SER A 86 -9.14 21.76 21.86
CA SER A 86 -9.08 21.72 20.39
C SER A 86 -7.71 21.21 19.94
N CYS A 87 -7.70 20.51 18.81
CA CYS A 87 -6.53 19.78 18.36
C CYS A 87 -6.53 19.72 16.83
N ARG A 88 -5.34 19.65 16.24
CA ARG A 88 -5.15 19.39 14.80
C ARG A 88 -4.53 18.01 14.62
N PRO A 89 -5.11 17.15 13.77
CA PRO A 89 -4.58 15.81 13.55
C PRO A 89 -3.17 15.90 12.96
N ASN A 90 -2.45 14.78 12.99
CA ASN A 90 -1.15 14.72 12.33
C ASN A 90 -1.33 14.93 10.82
N GLU A 91 -0.46 15.75 10.25
CA GLU A 91 -0.40 15.97 8.81
C GLU A 91 0.28 14.79 8.15
N LYS A 92 -0.25 14.42 6.98
CA LYS A 92 0.25 13.30 6.19
C LYS A 92 1.20 13.82 5.12
N VAL A 93 2.38 13.24 5.02
CA VAL A 93 3.42 13.64 4.07
C VAL A 93 3.94 12.40 3.36
N GLN A 94 3.97 12.43 2.03
CA GLN A 94 4.65 11.40 1.25
C GLN A 94 6.12 11.79 1.12
N ILE A 95 6.99 10.87 1.53
CA ILE A 95 8.43 10.96 1.36
C ILE A 95 8.87 9.95 0.30
N VAL A 96 9.71 10.38 -0.64
CA VAL A 96 10.32 9.52 -1.66
C VAL A 96 11.81 9.45 -1.38
N LEU A 97 12.34 8.24 -1.22
CA LEU A 97 13.75 7.97 -0.96
C LEU A 97 14.49 7.61 -2.26
N SER A 98 15.81 7.76 -2.32
CA SER A 98 16.58 7.44 -3.54
C SER A 98 16.86 5.94 -3.72
N ASN A 99 16.78 5.18 -2.63
CA ASN A 99 17.11 3.77 -2.61
C ASN A 99 15.98 2.92 -2.00
N ASP A 100 15.85 1.69 -2.48
CA ASP A 100 14.91 0.66 -2.01
C ASP A 100 15.28 0.11 -0.62
N LYS A 101 16.36 0.62 -0.03
CA LYS A 101 16.94 0.22 1.26
C LYS A 101 16.12 0.71 2.46
N ILE A 102 14.79 0.65 2.40
CA ILE A 102 13.95 0.67 3.60
C ILE A 102 14.14 -0.69 4.30
N LYS A 103 15.35 -0.92 4.84
CA LYS A 103 15.76 -2.18 5.45
C LYS A 103 14.97 -2.45 6.74
N SER A 104 14.53 -1.39 7.43
CA SER A 104 13.63 -1.49 8.58
C SER A 104 12.84 -0.19 8.78
N ARG A 105 11.55 -0.30 9.12
CA ARG A 105 10.70 0.86 9.51
C ARG A 105 11.19 1.57 10.78
N PRO A 106 11.65 0.88 11.85
CA PRO A 106 12.01 1.53 13.10
C PRO A 106 13.16 2.54 12.97
N ASP A 107 14.18 2.21 12.17
CA ASP A 107 15.33 3.12 11.99
C ASP A 107 14.93 4.40 11.27
N LEU A 108 14.17 4.30 10.17
CA LEU A 108 13.65 5.47 9.46
C LEU A 108 12.79 6.37 10.37
N LYS A 109 11.93 5.79 11.22
CA LYS A 109 11.09 6.53 12.19
C LYS A 109 11.97 7.34 13.16
N GLN A 110 13.00 6.71 13.72
CA GLN A 110 13.94 7.36 14.63
C GLN A 110 14.72 8.49 13.93
N LYS A 111 15.22 8.25 12.71
CA LYS A 111 15.96 9.27 11.94
C LYS A 111 15.10 10.47 11.54
N LEU A 112 13.85 10.25 11.16
CA LEU A 112 12.92 11.33 10.89
C LEU A 112 12.60 12.13 12.15
N ALA A 113 12.47 11.47 13.30
CA ALA A 113 12.23 12.15 14.58
C ALA A 113 13.44 13.02 14.99
N GLU A 114 14.66 12.51 14.84
CA GLU A 114 15.91 13.26 15.04
C GLU A 114 15.98 14.49 14.12
N LEU A 115 15.67 14.33 12.83
CA LEU A 115 15.63 15.42 11.85
C LEU A 115 14.63 16.53 12.26
N LEU A 116 13.48 16.15 12.81
CA LEU A 116 12.39 17.06 13.13
C LEU A 116 12.49 17.67 14.53
N GLY A 117 13.36 17.11 15.38
CA GLY A 117 13.52 17.50 16.79
C GLY A 117 12.30 17.13 17.63
N ILE A 118 11.67 15.99 17.36
CA ILE A 118 10.49 15.46 18.08
C ILE A 118 10.74 14.04 18.59
N SER A 119 9.84 13.52 19.42
CA SER A 119 9.93 12.11 19.85
C SER A 119 9.63 11.18 18.68
N ALA A 120 10.25 10.00 18.67
CA ALA A 120 9.95 8.95 17.69
C ALA A 120 8.47 8.54 17.72
N ASP A 121 7.82 8.59 18.89
CA ASP A 121 6.39 8.30 19.04
C ASP A 121 5.47 9.32 18.35
N GLU A 122 5.99 10.50 18.00
CA GLU A 122 5.23 11.52 17.27
C GLU A 122 5.33 11.35 15.74
N VAL A 123 6.21 10.48 15.26
CA VAL A 123 6.36 10.14 13.84
C VAL A 123 5.69 8.79 13.56
N MET A 124 4.67 8.77 12.72
CA MET A 124 3.97 7.54 12.34
C MET A 124 4.30 7.15 10.91
N ILE A 125 4.73 5.92 10.67
CA ILE A 125 4.85 5.38 9.30
C ILE A 125 3.52 4.72 8.96
N LEU A 126 2.68 5.39 8.16
CA LEU A 126 1.33 4.94 7.88
C LEU A 126 1.31 3.80 6.87
N ALA A 127 2.15 3.89 5.84
CA ALA A 127 2.29 2.85 4.84
C ALA A 127 3.61 2.93 4.09
N THR A 128 4.05 1.76 3.65
CA THR A 128 5.16 1.55 2.71
C THR A 128 4.67 0.59 1.64
N ALA A 129 4.72 0.97 0.37
CA ALA A 129 4.48 -0.02 -0.68
C ALA A 129 5.69 -0.98 -0.74
N PRO A 130 5.51 -2.31 -0.73
CA PRO A 130 6.62 -3.26 -0.83
C PRO A 130 7.46 -2.99 -2.09
N GLY A 131 8.79 -2.92 -1.94
CA GLY A 131 9.70 -2.59 -3.03
C GLY A 131 9.60 -1.14 -3.53
N SER A 132 8.81 -0.29 -2.88
CA SER A 132 8.70 1.12 -3.20
C SER A 132 9.62 1.96 -2.34
N VAL A 133 10.16 3.00 -2.95
CA VAL A 133 10.89 4.08 -2.27
C VAL A 133 9.96 5.11 -1.63
N LYS A 134 8.64 4.93 -1.75
CA LYS A 134 7.63 5.87 -1.23
C LYS A 134 7.15 5.43 0.14
N VAL A 135 7.18 6.36 1.09
CA VAL A 135 6.68 6.20 2.45
C VAL A 135 5.66 7.28 2.74
N LEU A 136 4.52 6.92 3.31
CA LEU A 136 3.58 7.89 3.84
C LEU A 136 3.77 8.00 5.35
N VAL A 137 4.10 9.20 5.82
CA VAL A 137 4.31 9.48 7.24
C VAL A 137 3.26 10.44 7.79
N GLY A 138 2.83 10.21 9.02
CA GLY A 138 2.05 11.14 9.83
C GLY A 138 2.98 11.86 10.80
N VAL A 139 2.99 13.20 10.77
CA VAL A 139 3.80 14.04 11.67
C VAL A 139 2.96 15.19 12.22
N PRO A 140 3.32 15.82 13.34
CA PRO A 140 2.57 16.97 13.83
C PRO A 140 2.59 18.14 12.80
N PRO A 141 1.56 19.00 12.75
CA PRO A 141 1.43 20.01 11.69
C PRO A 141 2.63 20.94 11.54
N ARG A 142 3.26 21.36 12.65
CA ARG A 142 4.41 22.27 12.62
C ARG A 142 5.63 21.62 11.96
N GLU A 143 5.78 20.31 12.12
CA GLU A 143 6.88 19.52 11.58
C GLU A 143 6.65 19.16 10.12
N ALA A 144 5.39 19.01 9.68
CA ALA A 144 5.07 18.86 8.27
C ALA A 144 5.54 20.06 7.44
N ASP A 145 5.40 21.27 7.97
CA ASP A 145 5.89 22.49 7.32
C ASP A 145 7.42 22.49 7.21
N LYS A 146 8.14 22.00 8.24
CA LYS A 146 9.60 21.83 8.20
C LYS A 146 10.04 20.87 7.10
N LEU A 147 9.35 19.73 6.96
CA LEU A 147 9.64 18.76 5.89
C LEU A 147 9.43 19.37 4.50
N ALA A 148 8.39 20.17 4.33
CA ALA A 148 8.04 20.76 3.03
C ALA A 148 9.04 21.81 2.54
N VAL A 149 9.86 22.38 3.43
CA VAL A 149 10.90 23.39 3.09
C VAL A 149 12.31 22.83 3.06
N LEU A 150 12.48 21.51 3.22
CA LEU A 150 13.80 20.89 3.09
C LEU A 150 14.42 21.20 1.72
N SER A 151 15.72 21.50 1.72
CA SER A 151 16.48 21.58 0.48
C SER A 151 16.73 20.16 -0.03
N LEU A 152 16.12 19.82 -1.16
CA LEU A 152 16.14 18.47 -1.73
C LEU A 152 17.13 18.38 -2.91
N PRO A 153 17.85 17.25 -3.07
CA PRO A 153 17.80 16.06 -2.22
C PRO A 153 18.43 16.32 -0.84
N TYR A 154 17.87 15.68 0.20
CA TYR A 154 18.34 15.83 1.57
C TYR A 154 18.93 14.51 2.07
N GLN A 155 20.21 14.52 2.48
CA GLN A 155 20.87 13.34 3.04
C GLN A 155 20.51 13.17 4.52
N LEU A 156 19.74 12.12 4.82
CA LEU A 156 19.39 11.69 6.17
C LEU A 156 20.11 10.37 6.48
N HIS A 157 21.37 10.45 6.93
CA HIS A 157 22.23 9.28 7.17
C HIS A 157 22.37 8.40 5.91
N GLU A 158 21.99 7.11 5.96
CA GLU A 158 21.97 6.21 4.79
C GLU A 158 20.79 6.44 3.82
N TYR A 159 19.82 7.27 4.22
CA TYR A 159 18.68 7.63 3.40
C TYR A 159 18.95 8.95 2.68
N GLU A 160 18.49 9.04 1.44
CA GLU A 160 18.47 10.30 0.70
C GLU A 160 17.02 10.57 0.33
N ILE A 161 16.48 11.65 0.89
CA ILE A 161 15.12 12.12 0.63
C ILE A 161 15.16 12.89 -0.69
N VAL A 162 14.52 12.32 -1.71
CA VAL A 162 14.46 12.87 -3.07
C VAL A 162 13.29 13.83 -3.21
N SER A 163 12.13 13.49 -2.63
CA SER A 163 11.00 14.41 -2.61
C SER A 163 10.14 14.27 -1.36
N VAL A 164 9.48 15.37 -1.01
CA VAL A 164 8.54 15.49 0.10
C VAL A 164 7.29 16.18 -0.44
N THR A 165 6.14 15.51 -0.38
CA THR A 165 4.87 16.04 -0.89
C THR A 165 3.79 15.89 0.17
N PRO A 166 3.18 16.98 0.65
CA PRO A 166 2.00 16.92 1.52
C PRO A 166 0.90 16.07 0.87
N TYR A 167 0.26 15.19 1.65
CA TYR A 167 -0.75 14.25 1.15
C TYR A 167 -1.88 14.95 0.39
N VAL A 168 -2.34 16.09 0.90
CA VAL A 168 -3.40 16.91 0.28
C VAL A 168 -3.00 17.47 -1.10
N LYS A 169 -1.71 17.53 -1.41
CA LYS A 169 -1.17 17.99 -2.71
C LYS A 169 -0.94 16.82 -3.69
N LEU A 170 -1.12 15.58 -3.26
CA LEU A 170 -1.01 14.42 -4.16
C LEU A 170 -2.21 14.37 -5.11
N PRO A 171 -2.05 13.82 -6.33
CA PRO A 171 -3.18 13.52 -7.19
C PRO A 171 -4.20 12.61 -6.50
N THR A 172 -5.50 12.80 -6.78
CA THR A 172 -6.60 12.04 -6.15
C THR A 172 -6.41 10.53 -6.23
N GLY A 173 -5.91 10.02 -7.36
CA GLY A 173 -5.63 8.59 -7.51
C GLY A 173 -4.54 8.08 -6.56
N ALA A 174 -3.49 8.88 -6.33
CA ALA A 174 -2.44 8.54 -5.36
C ALA A 174 -2.95 8.61 -3.91
N GLN A 175 -3.79 9.60 -3.60
CA GLN A 175 -4.46 9.69 -2.29
C GLN A 175 -5.31 8.44 -2.00
N GLN A 176 -6.15 8.02 -2.96
CA GLN A 176 -6.96 6.81 -2.85
C GLN A 176 -6.11 5.53 -2.76
N GLY A 177 -5.00 5.48 -3.50
CA GLY A 177 -4.03 4.39 -3.44
C GLY A 177 -3.47 4.23 -2.02
N TRP A 178 -3.06 5.32 -1.39
CA TRP A 178 -2.59 5.31 0.00
C TRP A 178 -3.67 4.88 0.99
N ARG A 179 -4.89 5.43 0.90
CA ARG A 179 -6.01 5.00 1.76
C ARG A 179 -6.26 3.51 1.65
N THR A 180 -6.26 2.99 0.42
CA THR A 180 -6.49 1.58 0.14
C THR A 180 -5.33 0.71 0.68
N ALA A 181 -4.08 1.16 0.54
CA ALA A 181 -2.92 0.43 1.04
C ALA A 181 -2.94 0.30 2.57
N VAL A 182 -3.32 1.37 3.28
CA VAL A 182 -3.40 1.37 4.74
C VAL A 182 -4.54 0.47 5.22
N THR A 183 -5.73 0.54 4.61
CA THR A 183 -6.87 -0.28 5.05
C THR A 183 -6.70 -1.76 4.72
N ARG A 184 -6.05 -2.09 3.59
CA ARG A 184 -5.79 -3.48 3.15
C ARG A 184 -4.58 -4.12 3.80
N THR A 185 -3.80 -3.40 4.59
CA THR A 185 -2.82 -4.04 5.47
C THR A 185 -3.62 -4.77 6.56
N THR A 186 -4.18 -5.92 6.21
CA THR A 186 -4.53 -6.97 7.15
C THR A 186 -3.29 -7.82 7.24
N LEU A 187 -2.55 -7.70 8.33
CA LEU A 187 -1.56 -8.70 8.67
C LEU A 187 -2.27 -10.06 8.58
N VAL A 188 -1.80 -10.92 7.68
CA VAL A 188 -1.97 -12.35 7.84
C VAL A 188 -1.14 -12.69 9.07
N THR A 189 -1.70 -12.43 10.25
CA THR A 189 -1.17 -12.94 11.49
C THR A 189 -1.32 -14.45 11.33
N THR A 190 -0.22 -15.10 10.95
CA THR A 190 -0.10 -16.55 10.95
C THR A 190 -0.14 -16.96 12.41
N THR A 191 -1.34 -16.96 13.00
CA THR A 191 -1.58 -17.55 14.30
C THR A 191 -1.36 -19.04 14.12
N ALA A 192 -0.13 -19.48 14.36
CA ALA A 192 0.13 -20.86 14.72
C ALA A 192 -0.67 -21.11 16.00
N ALA A 193 -1.87 -21.66 15.83
CA ALA A 193 -2.70 -22.10 16.93
C ALA A 193 -1.99 -23.26 17.62
N THR A 194 -1.16 -22.96 18.62
CA THR A 194 -0.75 -23.92 19.63
C THR A 194 -1.99 -24.25 20.46
N THR A 195 -2.75 -25.24 20.01
CA THR A 195 -3.80 -25.88 20.79
C THR A 195 -3.17 -26.49 22.03
N GLY A 196 -3.57 -25.98 23.19
CA GLY A 196 -3.23 -26.53 24.49
C GLY A 196 -3.89 -27.89 24.68
N GLY A 197 -3.20 -28.95 24.25
CA GLY A 197 -3.44 -30.33 24.67
C GLY A 197 -2.20 -30.84 25.39
N GLY A 198 -2.35 -31.27 26.64
CA GLY A 198 -1.25 -31.80 27.46
C GLY A 198 -0.67 -33.08 26.88
N LEU A 199 0.39 -32.97 26.07
CA LEU A 199 1.25 -34.09 25.69
C LEU A 199 2.44 -34.19 26.66
N PRO A 200 2.84 -35.42 27.06
CA PRO A 200 3.97 -35.66 27.96
C PRO A 200 5.28 -35.14 27.34
N LEU A 201 6.17 -34.64 28.19
CA LEU A 201 7.40 -33.90 27.88
C LEU A 201 8.26 -34.53 26.77
N VAL A 202 8.27 -35.87 26.69
CA VAL A 202 9.07 -36.64 25.71
C VAL A 202 8.56 -36.46 24.28
N VAL A 203 7.25 -36.25 24.07
CA VAL A 203 6.66 -36.04 22.73
C VAL A 203 6.91 -34.61 22.24
N LYS A 204 6.97 -33.62 23.15
CA LYS A 204 7.32 -32.23 22.80
C LYS A 204 8.76 -32.10 22.29
N ILE A 205 9.69 -32.89 22.83
CA ILE A 205 11.09 -32.93 22.38
C ILE A 205 11.20 -33.61 21.01
N LEU A 206 10.44 -34.68 20.76
CA LEU A 206 10.42 -35.36 19.46
C LEU A 206 9.74 -34.54 18.35
N ILE A 207 8.67 -33.80 18.66
CA ILE A 207 8.04 -32.87 17.71
C ILE A 207 8.93 -31.64 17.48
N GLY A 208 9.61 -31.14 18.52
CA GLY A 208 10.62 -30.07 18.38
C GLY A 208 11.80 -30.48 17.49
N LEU A 209 12.26 -31.74 17.59
CA LEU A 209 13.33 -32.29 16.74
C LEU A 209 12.86 -32.63 15.32
N LEU A 210 11.61 -33.05 15.11
CA LEU A 210 11.02 -33.23 13.77
C LEU A 210 10.75 -31.90 13.07
N ILE A 211 10.42 -30.84 13.82
CA ILE A 211 10.30 -29.49 13.26
C ILE A 211 11.68 -28.90 12.95
N LEU A 212 12.71 -29.15 13.76
CA LEU A 212 14.09 -28.75 13.43
C LEU A 212 14.67 -29.56 12.25
N ALA A 213 14.33 -30.84 12.10
CA ALA A 213 14.75 -31.66 10.97
C ALA A 213 13.96 -31.34 9.67
N GLY A 214 12.71 -30.90 9.78
CA GLY A 214 11.91 -30.40 8.66
C GLY A 214 12.30 -28.99 8.19
N MET A 215 12.87 -28.17 9.08
CA MET A 215 13.33 -26.81 8.73
C MET A 215 14.67 -26.77 7.98
N MET A 216 15.42 -27.88 7.90
CA MET A 216 16.62 -27.96 7.05
C MET A 216 16.34 -28.45 5.62
N ALA A 217 15.10 -28.82 5.29
CA ALA A 217 14.69 -29.20 3.94
C ALA A 217 13.80 -28.15 3.23
N ALA A 218 13.40 -27.08 3.92
CA ALA A 218 12.66 -25.94 3.35
C ALA A 218 13.50 -24.64 3.33
N GLY A 219 14.84 -24.78 3.30
CA GLY A 219 15.81 -23.68 3.24
C GLY A 219 16.17 -23.24 1.82
N VAL A 220 15.30 -23.45 0.83
CA VAL A 220 15.52 -23.03 -0.56
C VAL A 220 14.23 -22.41 -1.10
N LEU A 221 14.37 -21.18 -1.62
CA LEU A 221 13.37 -20.30 -2.26
C LEU A 221 12.65 -19.28 -1.36
N ILE A 222 13.42 -18.43 -0.68
CA ILE A 222 13.09 -16.99 -0.69
C ILE A 222 13.51 -16.46 -2.07
N VAL A 223 12.73 -16.78 -3.11
CA VAL A 223 12.89 -16.12 -4.42
C VAL A 223 12.17 -14.79 -4.30
N GLY A 224 12.88 -13.73 -4.66
CA GLY A 224 12.43 -12.35 -4.51
C GLY A 224 10.99 -12.14 -4.94
N ASN A 225 10.28 -11.35 -4.13
CA ASN A 225 8.90 -10.94 -4.32
C ASN A 225 8.80 -9.99 -5.53
N ARG A 226 9.08 -10.50 -6.73
CA ARG A 226 8.91 -9.78 -7.99
C ARG A 226 7.42 -9.55 -8.16
N GLN A 227 7.04 -8.30 -8.42
CA GLN A 227 5.66 -8.02 -8.80
C GLN A 227 5.36 -8.81 -10.09
N PRO A 228 4.14 -9.35 -10.24
CA PRO A 228 3.75 -10.01 -11.47
C PRO A 228 3.89 -9.02 -12.64
N GLU A 229 4.60 -9.44 -13.68
CA GLU A 229 4.88 -8.62 -14.85
C GLU A 229 4.38 -9.32 -16.12
N LEU A 230 3.79 -8.54 -17.03
CA LEU A 230 3.56 -8.94 -18.41
C LEU A 230 4.75 -8.44 -19.22
N THR A 231 5.65 -9.34 -19.62
CA THR A 231 6.75 -9.00 -20.52
C THR A 231 6.28 -9.17 -21.96
N VAL A 232 6.35 -8.08 -22.72
CA VAL A 232 6.04 -8.07 -24.15
C VAL A 232 7.35 -8.08 -24.93
N TYR A 233 7.56 -9.12 -25.73
CA TYR A 233 8.74 -9.30 -26.60
C TYR A 233 8.40 -8.97 -28.04
N ASN A 234 9.25 -8.16 -28.69
CA ASN A 234 9.16 -7.87 -30.11
C ASN A 234 10.17 -8.72 -30.88
N GLN A 235 9.73 -9.78 -31.54
CA GLN A 235 10.55 -10.58 -32.45
C GLN A 235 10.37 -10.17 -33.92
N CYS A 236 9.60 -9.11 -34.18
CA CYS A 236 9.42 -8.59 -35.52
C CYS A 236 10.73 -7.93 -36.02
N PRO A 237 10.95 -7.89 -37.35
CA PRO A 237 12.11 -7.21 -37.92
C PRO A 237 12.07 -5.68 -37.75
N ASN A 238 10.89 -5.11 -37.48
CA ASN A 238 10.66 -3.68 -37.31
C ASN A 238 10.33 -3.32 -35.85
N PRO A 239 10.64 -2.09 -35.41
CA PRO A 239 10.18 -1.60 -34.11
C PRO A 239 8.66 -1.69 -33.98
N LEU A 240 8.18 -2.14 -32.83
CA LEU A 240 6.77 -2.26 -32.52
C LEU A 240 6.29 -0.99 -31.82
N PRO A 241 5.51 -0.12 -32.48
CA PRO A 241 5.02 1.11 -31.87
C PRO A 241 4.04 0.78 -30.74
N ILE A 242 4.10 1.57 -29.66
CA ILE A 242 3.15 1.50 -28.54
C ILE A 242 2.31 2.79 -28.55
N PRO A 243 1.18 2.80 -29.27
CA PRO A 243 0.28 3.93 -29.26
C PRO A 243 -0.47 3.95 -27.92
N ALA A 244 0.15 4.56 -26.92
CA ALA A 244 -0.45 4.86 -25.64
C ALA A 244 -0.59 6.39 -25.47
N PRO A 245 -1.73 6.88 -24.94
CA PRO A 245 -1.85 8.27 -24.50
C PRO A 245 -0.75 8.65 -23.51
N ASP A 246 -0.27 9.89 -23.52
CA ASP A 246 0.81 10.37 -22.64
C ASP A 246 0.51 10.14 -21.15
N ALA A 247 -0.77 10.22 -20.78
CA ALA A 247 -1.25 9.92 -19.43
C ALA A 247 -1.00 8.45 -19.01
N ILE A 248 -1.06 7.49 -19.95
CA ILE A 248 -0.77 6.08 -19.69
C ILE A 248 0.74 5.83 -19.72
N LYS A 249 1.44 6.44 -20.68
CA LYS A 249 2.90 6.32 -20.80
C LYS A 249 3.61 6.77 -19.52
N SER A 250 3.16 7.86 -18.91
CA SER A 250 3.72 8.37 -17.66
C SER A 250 3.44 7.49 -16.45
N VAL A 251 2.25 6.88 -16.36
CA VAL A 251 1.87 6.00 -15.23
C VAL A 251 2.60 4.66 -15.29
N LEU A 252 2.73 4.08 -16.49
CA LEU A 252 3.30 2.75 -16.69
C LEU A 252 4.76 2.76 -17.18
N SER A 253 5.35 3.95 -17.38
CA SER A 253 6.71 4.13 -17.94
C SER A 253 6.91 3.41 -19.29
N LEU A 254 5.89 3.44 -20.16
CA LEU A 254 5.93 2.74 -21.45
C LEU A 254 6.86 3.47 -22.45
N PRO A 255 7.72 2.75 -23.19
CA PRO A 255 8.51 3.35 -24.27
C PRO A 255 7.61 3.72 -25.46
N GLU A 256 8.11 4.54 -26.39
CA GLU A 256 7.38 4.87 -27.63
C GLU A 256 7.26 3.66 -28.57
N ALA A 257 8.28 2.80 -28.58
CA ALA A 257 8.31 1.57 -29.35
C ALA A 257 9.23 0.53 -28.67
N ILE A 258 8.98 -0.75 -28.95
CA ILE A 258 9.89 -1.85 -28.58
C ILE A 258 10.79 -2.12 -29.80
N PRO A 259 12.13 -1.99 -29.69
CA PRO A 259 13.01 -2.27 -30.82
C PRO A 259 12.97 -3.75 -31.24
N PRO A 260 13.39 -4.11 -32.47
CA PRO A 260 13.53 -5.51 -32.89
C PRO A 260 14.41 -6.30 -31.92
N GLY A 261 13.92 -7.45 -31.46
CA GLY A 261 14.56 -8.29 -30.44
C GLY A 261 14.48 -7.73 -29.01
N GLY A 262 13.85 -6.58 -28.81
CA GLY A 262 13.67 -5.96 -27.49
C GLY A 262 12.47 -6.50 -26.72
N SER A 263 12.35 -6.06 -25.47
CA SER A 263 11.18 -6.33 -24.63
C SER A 263 10.80 -5.11 -23.79
N MET A 264 9.57 -5.10 -23.30
CA MET A 264 9.13 -4.21 -22.24
C MET A 264 8.41 -4.99 -21.13
N ASN A 265 8.49 -4.50 -19.90
CA ASN A 265 7.72 -5.05 -18.79
C ASN A 265 6.57 -4.12 -18.46
N VAL A 266 5.35 -4.66 -18.47
CA VAL A 266 4.15 -3.97 -18.01
C VAL A 266 3.81 -4.51 -16.62
N PRO A 267 3.86 -3.70 -15.56
CA PRO A 267 3.53 -4.18 -14.23
C PRO A 267 2.05 -4.56 -14.16
N VAL A 268 1.76 -5.79 -13.73
CA VAL A 268 0.39 -6.28 -13.54
C VAL A 268 -0.04 -5.91 -12.12
N LEU A 269 -0.76 -4.80 -11.98
CA LEU A 269 -1.30 -4.40 -10.68
C LEU A 269 -2.36 -5.40 -10.17
N VAL A 270 -2.77 -5.27 -8.91
CA VAL A 270 -3.84 -6.11 -8.37
C VAL A 270 -5.17 -5.75 -9.07
N GLY A 271 -5.69 -6.68 -9.87
CA GLY A 271 -6.94 -6.56 -10.62
C GLY A 271 -7.03 -7.56 -11.77
N ALA A 272 -8.20 -7.66 -12.40
CA ALA A 272 -8.37 -8.46 -13.62
C ALA A 272 -7.94 -7.62 -14.83
N TYR A 273 -6.84 -8.00 -15.45
CA TYR A 273 -6.41 -7.48 -16.74
C TYR A 273 -6.99 -8.38 -17.83
N GLU A 274 -7.42 -7.80 -18.95
CA GLU A 274 -7.81 -8.59 -20.12
C GLU A 274 -6.87 -8.27 -21.28
N LEU A 275 -6.22 -9.27 -21.83
CA LEU A 275 -5.59 -9.15 -23.15
C LEU A 275 -6.65 -9.50 -24.19
N PHE A 276 -7.00 -8.52 -25.03
CA PHE A 276 -7.93 -8.70 -26.13
C PHE A 276 -7.21 -8.56 -27.46
N VAL A 277 -7.40 -9.54 -28.34
CA VAL A 277 -6.99 -9.46 -29.75
C VAL A 277 -8.27 -9.27 -30.56
N SER A 278 -8.41 -8.12 -31.20
CA SER A 278 -9.58 -7.75 -31.99
C SER A 278 -9.60 -8.49 -33.34
N PRO A 279 -10.74 -8.55 -34.05
CA PRO A 279 -10.84 -9.21 -35.36
C PRO A 279 -9.88 -8.68 -36.43
N ASP A 280 -9.52 -7.40 -36.35
CA ASP A 280 -8.54 -6.71 -37.19
C ASP A 280 -7.09 -6.87 -36.70
N GLY A 281 -6.86 -7.72 -35.69
CA GLY A 281 -5.54 -8.07 -35.18
C GLY A 281 -4.96 -7.08 -34.18
N VAL A 282 -5.70 -6.05 -33.77
CA VAL A 282 -5.22 -5.08 -32.77
C VAL A 282 -5.18 -5.76 -31.40
N MET A 283 -4.01 -5.70 -30.76
CA MET A 283 -3.81 -6.23 -29.43
C MET A 283 -3.98 -5.11 -28.41
N VAL A 284 -4.91 -5.29 -27.49
CA VAL A 284 -5.25 -4.31 -26.46
C VAL A 284 -5.14 -4.97 -25.10
N LEU A 285 -4.34 -4.37 -24.22
CA LEU A 285 -4.36 -4.66 -22.80
C LEU A 285 -5.40 -3.77 -22.12
N VAL A 286 -6.47 -4.38 -21.66
CA VAL A 286 -7.52 -3.73 -20.89
C VAL A 286 -7.11 -3.68 -19.42
N LEU A 287 -6.96 -2.47 -18.91
CA LEU A 287 -6.59 -2.17 -17.54
C LEU A 287 -7.79 -2.35 -16.59
N PRO A 288 -7.59 -2.85 -15.36
CA PRO A 288 -8.67 -3.01 -14.40
C PRO A 288 -9.31 -1.67 -14.03
N ARG A 289 -10.64 -1.70 -13.81
CA ARG A 289 -11.43 -0.51 -13.43
C ARG A 289 -10.97 0.17 -12.14
N SER A 290 -10.23 -0.57 -11.32
CA SER A 290 -9.70 -0.13 -10.04
C SER A 290 -8.45 0.75 -10.13
N ILE A 291 -7.90 1.02 -11.33
CA ILE A 291 -6.77 1.95 -11.50
C ILE A 291 -7.33 3.38 -11.57
N PRO A 292 -7.20 4.19 -10.51
CA PRO A 292 -7.78 5.52 -10.49
C PRO A 292 -6.97 6.49 -11.37
N GLY A 293 -7.66 7.42 -12.04
CA GLY A 293 -7.04 8.51 -12.79
C GLY A 293 -6.71 8.23 -14.26
N VAL A 294 -6.92 7.00 -14.74
CA VAL A 294 -6.77 6.68 -16.17
C VAL A 294 -8.16 6.61 -16.80
N GLY A 295 -8.55 7.66 -17.53
CA GLY A 295 -9.85 7.71 -18.23
C GLY A 295 -9.93 6.71 -19.40
N LEU A 296 -8.78 6.35 -19.96
CA LEU A 296 -8.63 5.35 -21.01
C LEU A 296 -8.22 4.01 -20.39
N ARG A 297 -8.97 2.95 -20.70
CA ARG A 297 -8.78 1.62 -20.08
C ARG A 297 -8.01 0.66 -20.96
N GLU A 298 -7.52 1.13 -22.08
CA GLU A 298 -7.02 0.29 -23.15
C GLU A 298 -5.64 0.78 -23.55
N VAL A 299 -4.66 -0.12 -23.49
CA VAL A 299 -3.30 0.11 -23.97
C VAL A 299 -3.11 -0.77 -25.19
N GLN A 300 -3.00 -0.17 -26.36
CA GLN A 300 -2.70 -0.92 -27.57
C GLN A 300 -1.23 -1.37 -27.52
N LEU A 301 -1.03 -2.69 -27.51
CA LEU A 301 0.29 -3.33 -27.45
C LEU A 301 0.89 -3.55 -28.85
N GLY A 302 0.07 -3.50 -29.89
CA GLY A 302 0.49 -3.69 -31.28
C GLY A 302 -0.67 -4.06 -32.20
N GLN A 303 -0.35 -4.40 -33.45
CA GLN A 303 -1.30 -4.89 -34.44
C GLN A 303 -0.72 -6.12 -35.15
N MET A 304 -1.52 -7.17 -35.29
CA MET A 304 -1.17 -8.37 -36.04
C MET A 304 -1.46 -8.13 -37.52
N ASP A 305 -0.39 -7.95 -38.31
CA ASP A 305 -0.51 -8.02 -39.76
C ASP A 305 -0.71 -9.47 -40.22
N ARG A 306 -1.22 -9.67 -41.44
CA ARG A 306 -1.34 -11.01 -42.04
C ARG A 306 0.02 -11.72 -42.04
N GLY A 307 0.12 -12.79 -41.26
CA GLY A 307 1.35 -13.59 -41.11
C GLY A 307 2.13 -13.33 -39.81
N THR A 308 1.71 -12.37 -38.98
CA THR A 308 2.30 -12.16 -37.66
C THR A 308 1.77 -13.21 -36.69
N ALA A 309 2.61 -14.13 -36.23
CA ALA A 309 2.25 -15.03 -35.13
C ALA A 309 2.41 -14.30 -33.79
N VAL A 310 1.43 -14.43 -32.91
CA VAL A 310 1.48 -13.91 -31.54
C VAL A 310 1.26 -15.07 -30.60
N THR A 311 2.08 -15.16 -29.55
CA THR A 311 1.91 -16.18 -28.51
C THR A 311 1.83 -15.55 -27.12
N LEU A 312 0.97 -16.10 -26.25
CA LEU A 312 0.93 -15.79 -24.83
C LEU A 312 1.36 -17.04 -24.05
N ASN A 313 2.47 -16.95 -23.32
CA ASN A 313 3.11 -18.09 -22.65
C ASN A 313 3.32 -19.28 -23.62
N GLY A 314 3.80 -18.99 -24.84
CA GLY A 314 4.00 -19.97 -25.90
C GLY A 314 2.73 -20.51 -26.57
N ARG A 315 1.53 -20.11 -26.13
CA ARG A 315 0.27 -20.52 -26.78
C ARG A 315 -0.10 -19.52 -27.88
N PRO A 316 -0.36 -19.96 -29.12
CA PRO A 316 -0.74 -19.06 -30.20
C PRO A 316 -2.08 -18.38 -29.91
N LEU A 317 -2.16 -17.08 -30.21
CA LEU A 317 -3.39 -16.30 -30.12
C LEU A 317 -4.03 -16.17 -31.51
N THR A 318 -5.34 -16.37 -31.59
CA THR A 318 -6.11 -16.29 -32.83
C THR A 318 -7.16 -15.18 -32.76
N PRO A 319 -7.13 -14.15 -33.62
CA PRO A 319 -8.19 -13.15 -33.68
C PRO A 319 -9.58 -13.75 -33.99
N PRO A 320 -10.67 -13.35 -33.29
CA PRO A 320 -10.70 -12.59 -32.05
C PRO A 320 -10.56 -13.49 -30.80
N GLN A 321 -9.79 -13.06 -29.81
CA GLN A 321 -9.63 -13.82 -28.56
C GLN A 321 -9.43 -12.92 -27.35
N ARG A 322 -9.94 -13.35 -26.19
CA ARG A 322 -9.76 -12.69 -24.89
C ARG A 322 -9.05 -13.62 -23.93
N PHE A 323 -8.10 -13.08 -23.18
CA PHE A 323 -7.40 -13.77 -22.12
C PHE A 323 -7.45 -12.95 -20.84
N GLN A 324 -7.86 -13.60 -19.76
CA GLN A 324 -7.73 -13.02 -18.43
C GLN A 324 -6.28 -13.20 -17.97
N ILE A 325 -5.68 -12.09 -17.55
CA ILE A 325 -4.36 -12.05 -16.92
C ILE A 325 -4.61 -11.93 -15.42
N GLU A 326 -4.28 -13.00 -14.69
CA GLU A 326 -4.48 -13.09 -13.26
C GLU A 326 -3.36 -12.39 -12.50
N SER A 327 -3.74 -11.62 -11.48
CA SER A 327 -2.81 -11.05 -10.52
C SER A 327 -1.98 -12.16 -9.85
N GLY A 328 -0.65 -12.04 -9.91
CA GLY A 328 0.28 -12.94 -9.21
C GLY A 328 1.01 -13.93 -10.11
N GLN A 329 0.79 -13.90 -11.42
CA GLN A 329 1.55 -14.67 -12.40
C GLN A 329 2.33 -13.74 -13.34
N ASN A 330 3.49 -14.21 -13.80
CA ASN A 330 4.22 -13.56 -14.89
C ASN A 330 3.69 -14.09 -16.21
N TYR A 331 3.54 -13.19 -17.18
CA TYR A 331 3.08 -13.51 -18.52
C TYR A 331 4.10 -13.06 -19.55
N GLU A 332 4.27 -13.85 -20.59
CA GLU A 332 5.15 -13.57 -21.71
C GLU A 332 4.30 -13.47 -22.98
N LEU A 333 4.23 -12.28 -23.56
CA LEU A 333 3.57 -12.03 -24.85
C LEU A 333 4.65 -11.84 -25.91
N VAL A 334 4.76 -12.78 -26.85
CA VAL A 334 5.73 -12.73 -27.94
C VAL A 334 5.02 -12.38 -29.24
N ILE A 335 5.46 -11.28 -29.88
CA ILE A 335 4.91 -10.79 -31.14
C ILE A 335 5.89 -11.09 -32.27
N CYS A 336 5.39 -11.61 -33.39
CA CYS A 336 6.16 -12.24 -34.47
C CYS A 336 6.93 -13.50 -34.02
N ALA A 337 6.24 -14.39 -33.30
CA ALA A 337 6.80 -15.70 -32.94
C ALA A 337 7.19 -16.52 -34.20
N PRO A 338 8.24 -17.35 -34.13
CA PRO A 338 8.76 -18.13 -35.27
C PRO A 338 7.81 -19.23 -35.77
#